data_AF-A0AAC8W997-F1
#
_entry.id   AF-A0AAC8W997-F1
#
_cell.length_a   1.000
_cell.length_b   1.000
_cell.length_c   1.000
_cell.angle_alpha   90.00
_cell.angle_beta   90.00
_cell.angle_gamma   90.00
#
_symmetry.space_group_name_H-M   'P 1'
#
loop_
_entity.id
_entity.type
_entity.pdbx_description
1 polymer ?
#
loop_
_entity_poly.entity_id
_entity_poly.type
_entity_poly.pdbx_seq_one_letter_code
_entity_poly.pdbx_strand_id
1 'polypeptide(L)'
;MLKNVRKIPHTKHYSYFDQLGRRRMKNTSTKKAYYWINKKGQITGIKNNAKVICQRPQMPTGCEITAVTMMLNFAGKKVSKYQAAKVMPRSSNPNKGFVGSPYKKFPLGFWVAPGGVKPVVQHYLGKSKIMTNCSINAIKQKLLRSHLVVVWVGMFDGISNHAITLTGYHGNTLYYNDPWTGTKRKISVTKFKIHWALDGHRAISY
;
A
#
# COMPACT_ATOMS: atom_id res chain seq x y z
N MET A 1 -4.66 0.57 15.43
CA MET A 1 -3.20 0.55 15.57
C MET A 1 -2.85 0.63 17.04
N LEU A 2 -1.69 0.13 17.43
CA LEU A 2 -1.15 0.35 18.78
C LEU A 2 -0.85 1.84 18.96
N LYS A 3 -1.24 2.43 20.10
CA LYS A 3 -1.02 3.85 20.40
C LYS A 3 0.39 4.16 20.93
N ASN A 4 0.99 3.21 21.65
CA ASN A 4 2.27 3.39 22.38
C ASN A 4 3.44 2.70 21.68
N VAL A 5 3.58 2.90 20.36
CA VAL A 5 4.73 2.40 19.58
C VAL A 5 5.79 3.50 19.50
N ARG A 6 6.98 3.24 20.06
CA ARG A 6 8.07 4.24 20.16
C ARG A 6 9.32 3.73 19.46
N LYS A 7 10.07 4.64 18.81
CA LYS A 7 11.40 4.32 18.28
C LYS A 7 12.35 4.12 19.45
N ILE A 8 13.16 3.07 19.41
CA ILE A 8 14.19 2.85 20.42
C ILE A 8 15.38 3.78 20.11
N PRO A 9 15.89 4.56 21.08
CA PRO A 9 17.04 5.44 20.89
C PRO A 9 18.21 4.72 20.21
N HIS A 10 18.92 5.43 19.31
CA HIS A 10 20.09 4.93 18.59
C HIS A 10 19.88 3.66 17.73
N THR A 11 18.64 3.22 17.51
CA THR A 11 18.36 2.07 16.62
C THR A 11 17.34 2.40 15.53
N LYS A 12 17.19 1.48 14.57
CA LYS A 12 16.11 1.51 13.55
C LYS A 12 14.83 0.81 14.03
N HIS A 13 14.81 0.30 15.26
CA HIS A 13 13.73 -0.53 15.79
C HIS A 13 12.67 0.30 16.52
N TYR A 14 11.46 -0.26 16.55
CA TYR A 14 10.34 0.25 17.30
C TYR A 14 9.90 -0.77 18.34
N SER A 15 9.47 -0.32 19.52
CA SER A 15 8.94 -1.17 20.58
C SER A 15 7.53 -0.72 20.97
N TYR A 16 6.73 -1.68 21.42
CA TYR A 16 5.41 -1.41 21.98
C TYR A 16 5.48 -1.40 23.51
N PHE A 17 4.87 -0.39 24.12
CA PHE A 17 4.77 -0.21 25.55
C PHE A 17 3.30 -0.24 25.97
N ASP A 18 2.97 -0.86 27.11
CA ASP A 18 1.60 -0.80 27.63
C ASP A 18 1.28 0.57 28.24
N GLN A 19 0.09 0.70 28.83
CA GLN A 19 -0.36 1.95 29.46
C GLN A 19 0.50 2.34 30.68
N LEU A 20 1.14 1.36 31.32
CA LEU A 20 2.04 1.56 32.45
C LEU A 20 3.50 1.79 32.01
N GLY A 21 3.74 1.95 30.69
CA GLY A 21 5.08 2.16 30.15
C GLY A 21 5.95 0.91 30.12
N ARG A 22 5.40 -0.28 30.40
CA ARG A 22 6.16 -1.54 30.37
C ARG A 22 6.31 -2.05 28.95
N ARG A 23 7.53 -2.42 28.57
CA ARG A 23 7.81 -2.95 27.23
C ARG A 23 7.13 -4.30 27.05
N ARG A 24 6.35 -4.44 25.97
CA ARG A 24 5.68 -5.69 25.61
C ARG A 24 6.61 -6.54 24.74
N MET A 25 6.67 -7.83 25.05
CA MET A 25 7.59 -8.81 24.42
C MET A 25 6.86 -9.99 23.78
N LYS A 26 5.54 -9.88 23.63
CA LYS A 26 4.68 -10.90 23.01
C LYS A 26 3.98 -10.28 21.81
N ASN A 27 3.75 -11.08 20.77
CA ASN A 27 2.89 -10.69 19.65
C ASN A 27 1.55 -10.18 20.16
N THR A 28 0.97 -9.23 19.44
CA THR A 28 -0.28 -8.60 19.86
C THR A 28 -1.14 -8.24 18.66
N SER A 29 -2.44 -8.15 18.88
CA SER A 29 -3.41 -7.81 17.85
C SER A 29 -4.26 -6.63 18.30
N THR A 30 -4.76 -5.90 17.30
CA THR A 30 -5.82 -4.91 17.43
C THR A 30 -6.86 -5.24 16.36
N LYS A 31 -8.05 -4.64 16.44
CA LYS A 31 -9.06 -4.77 15.37
C LYS A 31 -8.49 -4.45 13.97
N LYS A 32 -7.55 -3.50 13.88
CA LYS A 32 -6.97 -3.04 12.60
C LYS A 32 -5.72 -3.78 12.15
N ALA A 33 -4.97 -4.44 13.02
CA ALA A 33 -3.66 -5.01 12.67
C ALA A 33 -3.16 -6.04 13.67
N TYR A 34 -2.36 -6.99 13.18
CA TYR A 34 -1.53 -7.90 13.97
C TYR A 34 -0.07 -7.44 13.97
N TYR A 35 0.63 -7.60 15.10
CA TYR A 35 2.01 -7.18 15.29
C TYR A 35 2.87 -8.35 15.76
N TRP A 36 3.99 -8.57 15.08
CA TRP A 36 5.04 -9.49 15.52
C TRP A 36 6.04 -8.74 16.39
N ILE A 37 6.31 -9.27 17.59
CA ILE A 37 7.20 -8.67 18.58
C ILE A 37 8.16 -9.76 19.07
N ASN A 38 9.46 -9.50 19.00
CA ASN A 38 10.48 -10.46 19.45
C ASN A 38 10.64 -10.45 20.99
N LYS A 39 11.45 -11.39 21.51
CA LYS A 39 11.77 -11.50 22.93
C LYS A 39 12.42 -10.23 23.53
N LYS A 40 13.02 -9.37 22.70
CA LYS A 40 13.59 -8.06 23.09
C LYS A 40 12.54 -6.93 23.08
N GLY A 41 11.27 -7.23 22.81
CA GLY A 41 10.18 -6.26 22.72
C GLY A 41 10.21 -5.38 21.47
N GLN A 42 10.98 -5.75 20.46
CA GLN A 42 11.07 -5.01 19.19
C GLN A 42 10.00 -5.53 18.24
N ILE A 43 9.31 -4.61 17.56
CA ILE A 43 8.35 -4.94 16.52
C ILE A 43 9.11 -5.36 15.26
N THR A 44 8.97 -6.63 14.89
CA THR A 44 9.61 -7.24 13.71
C THR A 44 8.68 -7.29 12.50
N GLY A 45 7.41 -6.94 12.69
CA GLY A 45 6.43 -6.91 11.63
C GLY A 45 5.07 -6.37 12.05
N ILE A 46 4.27 -6.07 11.03
CA ILE A 46 2.85 -5.73 11.15
C ILE A 46 2.09 -6.35 9.97
N LYS A 47 0.86 -6.80 10.19
CA LYS A 47 -0.10 -7.13 9.15
C LYS A 47 -1.36 -6.31 9.37
N ASN A 48 -1.56 -5.28 8.55
CA ASN A 48 -2.77 -4.46 8.60
C ASN A 48 -3.94 -5.21 7.96
N ASN A 49 -5.07 -5.27 8.66
CA ASN A 49 -6.26 -6.03 8.26
C ASN A 49 -7.10 -5.27 7.22
N ALA A 50 -6.48 -4.92 6.09
CA ALA A 50 -7.16 -4.24 4.99
C ALA A 50 -8.05 -5.20 4.19
N LYS A 51 -9.25 -4.73 3.80
CA LYS A 51 -10.14 -5.45 2.89
C LYS A 51 -9.53 -5.45 1.49
N VAL A 52 -9.54 -6.60 0.83
CA VAL A 52 -9.13 -6.71 -0.58
C VAL A 52 -10.32 -6.34 -1.47
N ILE A 53 -10.04 -5.66 -2.58
CA ILE A 53 -11.03 -5.25 -3.58
C ILE A 53 -10.50 -5.70 -4.93
N CYS A 54 -11.30 -6.46 -5.67
CA CYS A 54 -10.97 -6.86 -7.04
C CYS A 54 -11.38 -5.77 -8.04
N GLN A 55 -10.51 -5.47 -9.02
CA GLN A 55 -10.81 -4.53 -10.10
C GLN A 55 -11.78 -5.13 -11.12
N ARG A 56 -11.69 -6.45 -11.35
CA ARG A 56 -12.44 -7.18 -12.37
C ARG A 56 -13.86 -7.54 -11.90
N PRO A 57 -14.80 -7.78 -12.85
CA PRO A 57 -14.67 -7.56 -14.30
C PRO A 57 -14.75 -6.09 -14.74
N GLN A 58 -15.21 -5.19 -13.86
CA GLN A 58 -15.68 -3.86 -14.29
C GLN A 58 -14.57 -2.90 -14.68
N MET A 59 -13.36 -3.07 -14.15
CA MET A 59 -12.21 -2.20 -14.44
C MET A 59 -11.01 -3.01 -14.95
N PRO A 60 -11.01 -3.44 -16.23
CA PRO A 60 -9.94 -4.26 -16.79
C PRO A 60 -8.55 -3.61 -16.69
N THR A 61 -8.46 -2.28 -16.63
CA THR A 61 -7.20 -1.52 -16.51
C THR A 61 -7.17 -0.63 -15.25
N GLY A 62 -8.00 -0.93 -14.24
CA GLY A 62 -8.10 -0.10 -13.03
C GLY A 62 -7.31 -0.61 -11.82
N CYS A 63 -6.14 -1.21 -12.02
CA CYS A 63 -5.34 -1.77 -10.91
C CYS A 63 -4.94 -0.69 -9.92
N GLU A 64 -4.45 0.47 -10.39
CA GLU A 64 -3.95 1.55 -9.55
C GLU A 64 -5.06 2.19 -8.72
N ILE A 65 -6.19 2.53 -9.36
CA ILE A 65 -7.29 3.18 -8.66
C ILE A 65 -7.98 2.23 -7.68
N THR A 66 -8.04 0.93 -8.00
CA THR A 66 -8.54 -0.10 -7.07
C THR A 66 -7.59 -0.27 -5.88
N ALA A 67 -6.26 -0.27 -6.11
CA ALA A 67 -5.26 -0.30 -5.05
C ALA A 67 -5.31 0.95 -4.14
N VAL A 68 -5.48 2.14 -4.74
CA VAL A 68 -5.70 3.39 -4.01
C VAL A 68 -6.98 3.32 -3.19
N THR A 69 -8.06 2.77 -3.75
CA THR A 69 -9.33 2.58 -3.02
C THR A 69 -9.16 1.70 -1.77
N MET A 70 -8.39 0.62 -1.85
CA MET A 70 -8.07 -0.21 -0.68
C MET A 70 -7.31 0.58 0.40
N MET A 71 -6.34 1.41 -0.02
CA MET A 71 -5.60 2.30 0.89
C MET A 71 -6.51 3.33 1.56
N LEU A 72 -7.38 4.00 0.81
CA LEU A 72 -8.34 4.99 1.31
C LEU A 72 -9.33 4.36 2.30
N ASN A 73 -9.83 3.16 1.99
CA ASN A 73 -10.75 2.46 2.87
C ASN A 73 -10.10 2.06 4.20
N PHE A 74 -8.83 1.62 4.17
CA PHE A 74 -8.11 1.32 5.41
C PHE A 74 -7.82 2.57 6.25
N ALA A 75 -7.62 3.72 5.60
CA ALA A 75 -7.48 5.03 6.24
C ALA A 75 -8.78 5.51 6.93
N GLY A 76 -9.90 4.81 6.73
CA GLY A 76 -11.19 5.11 7.37
C GLY A 76 -12.18 5.83 6.47
N LYS A 77 -11.87 6.01 5.18
CA LYS A 77 -12.84 6.55 4.22
C LYS A 77 -13.76 5.42 3.74
N LYS A 78 -15.00 5.75 3.38
CA LYS A 78 -15.95 4.79 2.79
C LYS A 78 -16.10 5.14 1.32
N VAL A 79 -15.21 4.61 0.49
CA VAL A 79 -15.15 4.94 -0.94
C VAL A 79 -15.14 3.66 -1.79
N SER A 80 -15.95 3.66 -2.85
CA SER A 80 -15.93 2.60 -3.86
C SER A 80 -14.87 2.89 -4.93
N LYS A 81 -14.43 1.84 -5.65
CA LYS A 81 -13.49 2.01 -6.76
C LYS A 81 -14.05 2.94 -7.85
N TYR A 82 -15.37 2.95 -8.05
CA TYR A 82 -16.07 3.84 -8.97
C TYR A 82 -16.00 5.31 -8.52
N GLN A 83 -16.23 5.57 -7.23
CA GLN A 83 -16.14 6.92 -6.67
C GLN A 83 -14.69 7.45 -6.71
N ALA A 84 -13.70 6.60 -6.43
CA ALA A 84 -12.30 6.96 -6.58
C ALA A 84 -11.93 7.26 -8.04
N ALA A 85 -12.40 6.44 -8.99
CA ALA A 85 -12.18 6.65 -10.42
C ALA A 85 -12.87 7.91 -10.96
N LYS A 86 -14.05 8.27 -10.44
CA LYS A 86 -14.78 9.48 -10.84
C LYS A 86 -14.00 10.77 -10.57
N VAL A 87 -13.25 10.82 -9.47
CA VAL A 87 -12.43 11.99 -9.10
C VAL A 87 -11.01 11.92 -9.66
N MET A 88 -10.63 10.83 -10.31
CA MET A 88 -9.30 10.66 -10.89
C MET A 88 -9.19 11.47 -12.19
N PRO A 89 -8.22 12.39 -12.30
CA PRO A 89 -8.01 13.15 -13.54
C PRO A 89 -7.76 12.24 -14.73
N ARG A 90 -8.07 12.74 -15.92
CA ARG A 90 -7.85 12.07 -17.21
C ARG A 90 -6.82 12.89 -17.99
N SER A 91 -5.85 12.24 -18.60
CA SER A 91 -4.74 12.93 -19.29
C SER A 91 -4.01 11.93 -20.19
N SER A 92 -3.43 12.41 -21.29
CA SER A 92 -2.49 11.63 -22.10
C SER A 92 -1.14 11.42 -21.39
N ASN A 93 -0.78 12.31 -20.46
CA ASN A 93 0.38 12.15 -19.57
C ASN A 93 -0.03 11.41 -18.28
N PRO A 94 0.52 10.21 -17.99
CA PRO A 94 0.14 9.38 -16.84
C PRO A 94 0.48 10.00 -15.47
N ASN A 95 1.42 10.95 -15.42
CA ASN A 95 1.74 11.70 -14.20
C ASN A 95 0.73 12.80 -13.87
N LYS A 96 -0.14 13.16 -14.83
CA LYS A 96 -1.18 14.19 -14.65
C LYS A 96 -2.58 13.60 -14.54
N GLY A 97 -2.79 12.35 -14.95
CA GLY A 97 -4.08 11.67 -14.89
C GLY A 97 -4.03 10.30 -15.57
N PHE A 98 -5.12 9.57 -15.52
CA PHE A 98 -5.23 8.24 -16.13
C PHE A 98 -5.30 8.34 -17.66
N VAL A 99 -4.54 7.50 -18.36
CA VAL A 99 -4.47 7.40 -19.83
C VAL A 99 -5.46 6.36 -20.36
N GLY A 100 -6.36 6.74 -21.29
CA GLY A 100 -7.47 5.85 -21.69
C GLY A 100 -8.45 5.63 -20.53
N SER A 101 -9.40 4.69 -20.49
CA SER A 101 -10.36 4.54 -19.38
C SER A 101 -10.09 3.30 -18.53
N PRO A 102 -10.15 3.36 -17.18
CA PRO A 102 -9.99 2.18 -16.32
C PRO A 102 -11.07 1.11 -16.57
N TYR A 103 -12.19 1.52 -17.19
CA TYR A 103 -13.32 0.66 -17.58
C TYR A 103 -13.16 -0.01 -18.95
N LYS A 104 -12.05 0.26 -19.66
CA LYS A 104 -11.80 -0.28 -21.00
C LYS A 104 -10.50 -1.07 -21.01
N LYS A 105 -10.46 -2.11 -21.85
CA LYS A 105 -9.23 -2.87 -22.13
C LYS A 105 -8.26 -1.99 -22.94
N PHE A 106 -6.98 -2.36 -22.94
CA PHE A 106 -6.00 -1.80 -23.87
C PHE A 106 -6.48 -1.96 -25.33
N PRO A 107 -6.28 -0.96 -26.22
CA PRO A 107 -5.56 0.31 -26.01
C PRO A 107 -6.41 1.45 -25.43
N LEU A 108 -7.74 1.27 -25.34
CA LEU A 108 -8.65 2.33 -24.89
C LEU A 108 -8.54 2.65 -23.39
N GLY A 109 -7.90 1.78 -22.60
CA GLY A 109 -7.47 2.01 -21.23
C GLY A 109 -6.04 1.55 -21.07
N PHE A 110 -5.22 2.30 -20.32
CA PHE A 110 -3.81 1.96 -20.18
C PHE A 110 -3.37 1.95 -18.72
N TRP A 111 -3.01 3.10 -18.15
CA TRP A 111 -2.43 3.17 -16.80
C TRP A 111 -2.45 4.60 -16.24
N VAL A 112 -2.07 4.72 -14.96
CA VAL A 112 -1.84 6.00 -14.30
C VAL A 112 -0.62 5.92 -13.37
N ALA A 113 0.24 6.93 -13.39
CA ALA A 113 1.40 7.00 -12.51
C ALA A 113 1.03 7.60 -11.14
N PRO A 114 1.89 7.51 -10.10
CA PRO A 114 1.63 8.08 -8.78
C PRO A 114 1.17 9.54 -8.80
N GLY A 115 1.72 10.35 -9.71
CA GLY A 115 1.32 11.75 -9.90
C GLY A 115 -0.16 11.91 -10.27
N GLY A 116 -0.67 11.07 -11.17
CA GLY A 116 -2.05 11.14 -11.63
C GLY A 116 -3.08 10.69 -10.60
N VAL A 117 -2.72 9.79 -9.68
CA VAL A 117 -3.59 9.39 -8.55
C VAL A 117 -3.44 10.27 -7.31
N LYS A 118 -2.38 11.08 -7.22
CA LYS A 118 -2.13 11.97 -6.08
C LYS A 118 -3.34 12.87 -5.75
N PRO A 119 -4.03 13.51 -6.72
CA PRO A 119 -5.22 14.32 -6.45
C PRO A 119 -6.37 13.51 -5.81
N VAL A 120 -6.53 12.23 -6.15
CA VAL A 120 -7.55 11.36 -5.53
C VAL A 120 -7.23 11.14 -4.05
N VAL A 121 -5.97 10.83 -3.73
CA VAL A 121 -5.55 10.65 -2.33
C VAL A 121 -5.71 11.94 -1.54
N GLN A 122 -5.32 13.07 -2.13
CA GLN A 122 -5.46 14.40 -1.55
C GLN A 122 -6.93 14.76 -1.29
N HIS A 123 -7.83 14.48 -2.24
CA HIS A 123 -9.26 14.75 -2.14
C HIS A 123 -9.90 14.04 -0.93
N TYR A 124 -9.59 12.76 -0.72
CA TYR A 124 -10.23 11.99 0.36
C TYR A 124 -9.54 12.16 1.72
N LEU A 125 -8.22 12.35 1.78
CA LEU A 125 -7.45 12.35 3.02
C LEU A 125 -6.90 13.73 3.43
N GLY A 126 -7.03 14.75 2.58
CA GLY A 126 -6.45 16.08 2.80
C GLY A 126 -4.92 16.12 2.71
N LYS A 127 -4.28 14.97 2.45
CA LYS A 127 -2.84 14.83 2.31
C LYS A 127 -2.50 13.61 1.45
N SER A 128 -1.36 13.68 0.80
CA SER A 128 -0.80 12.61 -0.03
C SER A 128 0.71 12.68 0.01
N LYS A 129 1.38 11.55 -0.17
CA LYS A 129 2.85 11.49 -0.25
C LYS A 129 3.28 10.52 -1.34
N ILE A 130 3.82 11.06 -2.42
CA ILE A 130 4.58 10.26 -3.39
C ILE A 130 5.85 9.77 -2.67
N MET A 131 6.10 8.47 -2.81
CA MET A 131 7.20 7.73 -2.19
C MET A 131 8.07 7.01 -3.25
N THR A 132 7.99 7.44 -4.51
CA THR A 132 8.85 6.93 -5.58
C THR A 132 10.33 7.00 -5.18
N ASN A 133 11.09 5.94 -5.46
CA ASN A 133 12.50 5.77 -5.07
C ASN A 133 12.80 5.71 -3.55
N CYS A 134 11.78 5.57 -2.70
CA CYS A 134 12.03 5.44 -1.27
C CYS A 134 12.76 4.12 -0.91
N SER A 135 13.25 3.99 0.33
CA SER A 135 13.80 2.72 0.78
C SER A 135 12.70 1.75 1.23
N ILE A 136 12.99 0.44 1.22
CA ILE A 136 12.12 -0.57 1.84
C ILE A 136 11.84 -0.24 3.32
N ASN A 137 12.80 0.35 4.02
CA ASN A 137 12.60 0.79 5.40
C ASN A 137 11.56 1.92 5.51
N ALA A 138 11.52 2.86 4.57
CA ALA A 138 10.49 3.90 4.52
C ALA A 138 9.08 3.31 4.29
N ILE A 139 8.97 2.31 3.41
CA ILE A 139 7.72 1.54 3.23
C ILE A 139 7.31 0.86 4.54
N LYS A 140 8.23 0.11 5.17
CA LYS A 140 7.97 -0.58 6.44
C LYS A 140 7.53 0.39 7.54
N GLN A 141 8.13 1.58 7.62
CA GLN A 141 7.74 2.61 8.58
C GLN A 141 6.32 3.13 8.35
N LYS A 142 5.90 3.36 7.11
CA LYS A 142 4.50 3.71 6.80
C LYS A 142 3.55 2.61 7.24
N LEU A 143 3.85 1.35 6.88
CA LEU A 143 3.03 0.20 7.24
C LEU A 143 2.90 0.04 8.76
N LEU A 144 3.99 0.22 9.50
CA LEU A 144 4.01 0.15 10.97
C LEU A 144 3.11 1.21 11.62
N ARG A 145 3.02 2.39 11.00
CA ARG A 145 2.09 3.47 11.38
C ARG A 145 0.66 3.26 10.85
N SER A 146 0.35 2.07 10.32
CA SER A 146 -0.94 1.75 9.71
C SER A 146 -1.31 2.65 8.52
N HIS A 147 -0.31 3.20 7.83
CA HIS A 147 -0.49 3.86 6.53
C HIS A 147 -0.10 2.88 5.43
N LEU A 148 -1.08 2.41 4.66
CA LEU A 148 -0.82 1.50 3.55
C LEU A 148 -0.02 2.21 2.45
N VAL A 149 0.67 1.44 1.62
CA VAL A 149 1.47 1.98 0.51
C VAL A 149 1.02 1.30 -0.77
N VAL A 150 0.58 2.07 -1.74
CA VAL A 150 0.34 1.58 -3.10
C VAL A 150 1.65 1.66 -3.86
N VAL A 151 2.00 0.59 -4.56
CA VAL A 151 3.25 0.45 -5.32
C VAL A 151 2.94 -0.10 -6.70
N TRP A 152 3.71 0.33 -7.69
CA TRP A 152 3.64 -0.22 -9.04
C TRP A 152 4.74 -1.25 -9.21
N VAL A 153 4.46 -2.32 -9.93
CA VAL A 153 5.35 -3.45 -10.12
C VAL A 153 5.30 -3.90 -11.58
N GLY A 154 6.46 -4.20 -12.15
CA GLY A 154 6.60 -4.68 -13.51
C GLY A 154 6.71 -6.21 -13.59
N MET A 155 6.22 -6.79 -14.68
CA MET A 155 6.26 -8.24 -14.94
C MET A 155 5.72 -9.06 -13.77
N PHE A 156 4.52 -8.73 -13.30
CA PHE A 156 3.90 -9.30 -12.11
C PHE A 156 2.59 -9.99 -12.49
N ASP A 157 2.42 -11.26 -12.09
CA ASP A 157 1.26 -12.10 -12.47
C ASP A 157 1.00 -12.17 -13.99
N GLY A 158 2.05 -12.11 -14.80
CA GLY A 158 1.96 -12.12 -16.26
C GLY A 158 1.56 -10.77 -16.87
N ILE A 159 1.50 -9.70 -16.08
CA ILE A 159 1.14 -8.34 -16.53
C ILE A 159 2.40 -7.48 -16.57
N SER A 160 2.58 -6.72 -17.65
CA SER A 160 3.75 -5.87 -17.84
C SER A 160 3.84 -4.73 -16.82
N ASN A 161 2.71 -4.09 -16.48
CA ASN A 161 2.59 -3.06 -15.46
C ASN A 161 1.38 -3.37 -14.56
N HIS A 162 1.58 -3.39 -13.25
CA HIS A 162 0.52 -3.65 -12.27
C HIS A 162 0.70 -2.77 -11.02
N ALA A 163 -0.36 -2.56 -10.26
CA ALA A 163 -0.32 -1.86 -8.98
C ALA A 163 -0.98 -2.68 -7.86
N ILE A 164 -0.30 -2.74 -6.72
CA ILE A 164 -0.72 -3.51 -5.55
C ILE A 164 -0.69 -2.64 -4.29
N THR A 165 -1.48 -2.99 -3.27
CA THR A 165 -1.48 -2.30 -1.97
C THR A 165 -0.70 -3.11 -0.95
N LEU A 166 0.46 -2.62 -0.52
CA LEU A 166 1.21 -3.21 0.58
C LEU A 166 0.44 -3.00 1.89
N THR A 167 0.25 -4.09 2.64
CA THR A 167 -0.53 -4.13 3.89
C THR A 167 0.30 -4.46 5.11
N GLY A 168 1.52 -4.97 4.93
CA GLY A 168 2.34 -5.33 6.08
C GLY A 168 3.69 -5.92 5.71
N TYR A 169 4.44 -6.28 6.73
CA TYR A 169 5.68 -7.02 6.60
C TYR A 169 5.94 -7.87 7.85
N HIS A 170 6.75 -8.92 7.70
CA HIS A 170 7.37 -9.63 8.82
C HIS A 170 8.74 -10.13 8.36
N GLY A 171 9.82 -9.63 8.99
CA GLY A 171 11.18 -9.92 8.55
C GLY A 171 11.42 -9.55 7.07
N ASN A 172 11.76 -10.55 6.26
CA ASN A 172 12.00 -10.43 4.82
C ASN A 172 10.75 -10.67 3.94
N THR A 173 9.56 -10.72 4.52
CA THR A 173 8.29 -10.91 3.79
C THR A 173 7.48 -9.63 3.81
N LEU A 174 6.90 -9.27 2.67
CA LEU A 174 5.86 -8.25 2.53
C LEU A 174 4.50 -8.93 2.32
N TYR A 175 3.46 -8.34 2.90
CA TYR A 175 2.06 -8.72 2.69
C TYR A 175 1.40 -7.64 1.84
N TYR A 176 0.55 -8.04 0.90
CA TYR A 176 -0.12 -7.11 0.00
C TYR A 176 -1.50 -7.63 -0.41
N ASN A 177 -2.34 -6.70 -0.84
CA ASN A 177 -3.60 -6.97 -1.49
C ASN A 177 -3.42 -6.74 -3.00
N ASP A 178 -3.90 -7.70 -3.78
CA ASP A 178 -3.76 -7.72 -5.23
C ASP A 178 -5.12 -7.43 -5.89
N PRO A 179 -5.29 -6.28 -6.58
CA PRO A 179 -6.56 -5.94 -7.20
C PRO A 179 -6.85 -6.76 -8.46
N TRP A 180 -5.86 -7.39 -9.09
CA TRP A 180 -6.05 -8.20 -10.29
C TRP A 180 -6.71 -9.54 -9.96
N THR A 181 -6.18 -10.24 -8.97
CA THR A 181 -6.70 -11.52 -8.50
C THR A 181 -7.79 -11.38 -7.43
N GLY A 182 -7.87 -10.21 -6.78
CA GLY A 182 -8.80 -10.01 -5.66
C GLY A 182 -8.37 -10.74 -4.38
N THR A 183 -7.10 -11.11 -4.25
CA THR A 183 -6.60 -11.94 -3.13
C THR A 183 -5.59 -11.20 -2.24
N LYS A 184 -5.40 -11.73 -1.02
CA LYS A 184 -4.35 -11.29 -0.09
C LYS A 184 -3.15 -12.21 -0.25
N ARG A 185 -1.98 -11.66 -0.55
CA ARG A 185 -0.78 -12.43 -0.89
C ARG A 185 0.43 -11.96 -0.10
N LYS A 186 1.54 -12.69 -0.26
CA LYS A 186 2.84 -12.39 0.33
C LYS A 186 3.94 -12.58 -0.70
N ILE A 187 5.03 -11.83 -0.55
CA ILE A 187 6.22 -11.90 -1.40
C ILE A 187 7.46 -11.63 -0.55
N SER A 188 8.60 -12.22 -0.92
CA SER A 188 9.87 -11.84 -0.28
C SER A 188 10.27 -10.42 -0.70
N VAL A 189 10.94 -9.68 0.18
CA VAL A 189 11.44 -8.34 -0.14
C VAL A 189 12.38 -8.40 -1.35
N THR A 190 13.21 -9.43 -1.47
CA THR A 190 14.11 -9.62 -2.62
C THR A 190 13.34 -9.68 -3.93
N LYS A 191 12.31 -10.54 -4.04
CA LYS A 191 11.48 -10.63 -5.25
C LYS A 191 10.71 -9.35 -5.51
N PHE A 192 10.15 -8.74 -4.46
CA PHE A 192 9.45 -7.46 -4.58
C PHE A 192 10.35 -6.37 -5.17
N LYS A 193 11.61 -6.24 -4.70
CA LYS A 193 12.53 -5.22 -5.20
C LYS A 193 12.80 -5.34 -6.70
N ILE A 194 12.86 -6.56 -7.23
CA ILE A 194 13.03 -6.80 -8.67
C ILE A 194 11.84 -6.23 -9.44
N HIS A 195 10.61 -6.64 -9.10
CA HIS A 195 9.42 -6.15 -9.80
C HIS A 195 9.18 -4.65 -9.60
N TRP A 196 9.48 -4.12 -8.41
CA TRP A 196 9.37 -2.70 -8.11
C TRP A 196 10.36 -1.87 -8.93
N ALA A 197 11.59 -2.37 -9.13
CA ALA A 197 12.59 -1.73 -9.97
C ALA A 197 12.18 -1.69 -11.45
N LEU A 198 11.57 -2.77 -11.96
CA LEU A 198 11.06 -2.84 -13.33
C LEU A 198 10.00 -1.76 -13.63
N ASP A 199 9.32 -1.23 -12.61
CA ASP A 199 8.38 -0.11 -12.76
C ASP A 199 8.88 1.22 -12.16
N GLY A 200 10.20 1.40 -12.09
CA GLY A 200 10.81 2.67 -11.69
C GLY A 200 10.60 3.02 -10.22
N HIS A 201 10.49 2.02 -9.35
CA HIS A 201 10.34 2.17 -7.90
C HIS A 201 9.20 3.10 -7.47
N ARG A 202 8.09 3.11 -8.21
CA ARG A 202 6.94 4.00 -7.97
C ARG A 202 6.15 3.59 -6.73
N ALA A 203 5.78 4.57 -5.91
CA ALA A 203 4.97 4.35 -4.72
C ALA A 203 4.21 5.61 -4.28
N ILE A 204 3.07 5.42 -3.61
CA ILE A 204 2.29 6.48 -2.97
C ILE A 204 1.67 6.03 -1.63
N SER A 205 1.59 6.95 -0.68
CA SER A 205 0.90 6.80 0.60
C SER A 205 0.33 8.15 1.05
N TYR A 206 0.04 8.32 2.34
CA TYR A 206 -0.50 9.54 2.97
C TYR A 206 0.09 9.77 4.37
#